data_AF-A0A3B9RPJ4-F1
#
_entry.id   AF-A0A3B9RPJ4-F1
#
_cell.length_a   1.000
_cell.length_b   1.000
_cell.length_c   1.000
_cell.angle_alpha   90.00
_cell.angle_beta   90.00
_cell.angle_gamma   90.00
#
_symmetry.space_group_name_H-M   'P 1'
#
loop_
_entity.id
_entity.type
_entity.pdbx_description
1 polymer ?
#
loop_
_entity_poly.entity_id
_entity_poly.type
_entity_poly.pdbx_seq_one_letter_code
_entity_poly.pdbx_strand_id
1 'polypeptide(L)'
;MKMIRHLANVVGEFLGGIHTASMYKATAQIEYEIKEMENSFTLMLFGNFVGLPSPPMPLALDLLPVMADDLDRMLLRSSQTGNGLSELASIMGEP
;
A
#
# COMPACT_ATOMS: atom_id res chain seq x y z
N MET A 1 6.44 47.30 13.32
CA MET A 1 7.42 46.55 12.48
C MET A 1 7.73 45.12 12.95
N LYS A 2 7.78 44.79 14.25
CA LYS A 2 8.04 43.41 14.72
C LYS A 2 6.96 42.39 14.32
N MET A 3 5.70 42.80 14.34
CA MET A 3 4.54 41.94 14.05
C MET A 3 4.49 41.47 12.58
N ILE A 4 4.85 42.34 11.63
CA ILE A 4 4.88 41.99 10.19
C ILE A 4 5.98 40.96 9.89
N ARG A 5 7.14 41.07 10.56
CA ARG A 5 8.24 40.12 10.39
C ARG A 5 7.89 38.73 10.96
N HIS A 6 7.18 38.69 12.09
CA HIS A 6 6.73 37.43 12.65
C HIS A 6 5.68 36.76 11.75
N LEU A 7 4.75 37.54 11.20
CA LEU A 7 3.75 37.05 10.25
C LEU A 7 4.41 36.47 8.98
N ALA A 8 5.42 37.16 8.44
CA ALA A 8 6.16 36.68 7.27
C ALA A 8 6.92 35.37 7.53
N ASN A 9 7.51 35.21 8.72
CA ASN A 9 8.19 33.96 9.09
C ASN A 9 7.20 32.79 9.22
N VAL A 10 6.05 33.01 9.85
CA VAL A 10 5.00 31.98 10.00
C VAL A 10 4.46 31.54 8.65
N VAL A 11 4.23 32.47 7.72
CA VAL A 11 3.81 32.14 6.35
C VAL A 11 4.89 31.37 5.59
N GLY A 12 6.16 31.74 5.77
CA GLY A 12 7.30 31.02 5.17
C GLY A 12 7.42 29.58 5.68
N GLU A 13 7.31 29.37 6.99
CA GLU A 13 7.32 28.04 7.61
C GLU A 13 6.12 27.20 7.15
N PHE A 14 4.93 27.81 7.06
CA PHE A 14 3.72 27.15 6.59
C PHE A 14 3.83 26.70 5.11
N LEU A 15 4.33 27.56 4.22
CA LEU A 15 4.57 27.20 2.82
C LEU A 15 5.62 26.08 2.68
N GLY A 16 6.68 26.11 3.52
CA GLY A 16 7.65 25.01 3.59
C GLY A 16 7.04 23.69 4.03
N GLY A 17 6.12 23.74 5.01
CA GLY A 17 5.34 22.59 5.46
C GLY A 17 4.45 22.01 4.36
N ILE A 18 3.74 22.86 3.61
CA ILE A 18 2.91 22.44 2.47
C ILE A 18 3.74 21.76 1.38
N HIS A 19 4.91 22.31 1.05
CA HIS A 19 5.77 21.73 0.02
C HIS A 19 6.24 20.33 0.42
N THR A 20 6.71 20.18 1.66
CA THR A 20 7.13 18.88 2.21
C THR A 20 5.96 17.89 2.23
N ALA A 21 4.77 18.31 2.66
CA ALA A 21 3.57 17.47 2.67
C ALA A 21 3.16 17.03 1.26
N SER A 22 3.29 17.89 0.26
CA SER A 22 3.01 17.56 -1.14
C SER A 22 3.96 16.50 -1.68
N MET A 23 5.27 16.59 -1.39
CA MET A 23 6.26 15.61 -1.82
C MET A 23 6.06 14.27 -1.12
N TYR A 24 5.76 14.31 0.19
CA TYR A 24 5.41 13.12 0.97
C TYR A 24 4.19 12.41 0.37
N LYS A 25 3.11 13.15 0.08
CA LYS A 25 1.90 12.58 -0.52
C LYS A 25 2.16 11.94 -1.88
N ALA A 26 2.94 12.59 -2.73
CA ALA A 26 3.29 12.05 -4.05
C ALA A 26 4.11 10.75 -3.93
N THR A 27 5.06 10.70 -2.99
CA THR A 27 5.87 9.49 -2.75
C THR A 27 5.02 8.36 -2.19
N ALA A 28 4.20 8.64 -1.16
CA ALA A 28 3.30 7.67 -0.55
C ALA A 28 2.29 7.09 -1.54
N GLN A 29 1.82 7.90 -2.50
CA GLN A 29 0.94 7.43 -3.57
C GLN A 29 1.64 6.39 -4.47
N ILE A 30 2.89 6.66 -4.87
CA ILE A 30 3.67 5.73 -5.70
C ILE A 30 3.96 4.44 -4.93
N GLU A 31 4.32 4.54 -3.65
CA GLU A 31 4.53 3.36 -2.79
C GLU A 31 3.26 2.50 -2.67
N TYR A 32 2.10 3.15 -2.56
CA TYR A 32 0.81 2.45 -2.55
C TYR A 32 0.55 1.73 -3.89
N GLU A 33 0.80 2.38 -5.02
CA GLU A 33 0.60 1.80 -6.35
C GLU A 33 1.50 0.60 -6.60
N ILE A 34 2.78 0.67 -6.20
CA ILE A 34 3.71 -0.47 -6.29
C ILE A 34 3.19 -1.65 -5.49
N LYS A 35 2.74 -1.42 -4.26
CA LYS A 35 2.19 -2.45 -3.39
C LYS A 35 0.94 -3.12 -3.99
N GLU A 36 0.05 -2.33 -4.60
CA GLU A 36 -1.14 -2.86 -5.27
C GLU A 36 -0.79 -3.69 -6.52
N MET A 37 0.25 -3.29 -7.25
CA MET A 37 0.79 -4.08 -8.36
C MET A 37 1.38 -5.41 -7.87
N GLU A 38 2.16 -5.41 -6.78
CA GLU A 38 2.71 -6.63 -6.15
C GLU A 38 1.58 -7.58 -5.70
N ASN A 39 0.55 -7.05 -5.04
CA ASN A 39 -0.64 -7.81 -4.64
C ASN A 39 -1.32 -8.45 -5.87
N SER A 40 -1.54 -7.67 -6.93
CA SER A 40 -2.19 -8.14 -8.16
C SER A 40 -1.36 -9.19 -8.89
N PHE A 41 -0.04 -9.02 -8.93
CA PHE A 41 0.89 -9.97 -9.54
C PHE A 41 0.92 -11.30 -8.77
N THR A 42 0.90 -11.23 -7.44
CA THR A 42 0.82 -12.41 -6.56
C THR A 42 -0.48 -13.18 -6.79
N LEU A 43 -1.61 -12.49 -6.95
CA LEU A 43 -2.88 -13.11 -7.36
C LEU A 43 -2.81 -13.68 -8.78
N MET A 44 -2.09 -13.07 -9.70
CA MET A 44 -1.92 -13.61 -11.06
C MET A 44 -1.13 -14.93 -11.03
N LEU A 45 -0.08 -15.02 -10.21
CA LEU A 45 0.78 -16.20 -10.12
C LEU A 45 0.18 -17.33 -9.29
N PHE A 46 -0.46 -17.02 -8.18
CA PHE A 46 -0.96 -17.99 -7.21
C PHE A 46 -2.50 -18.04 -7.14
N GLY A 47 -3.20 -17.28 -7.97
CA GLY A 47 -4.65 -17.21 -7.99
C GLY A 47 -5.36 -18.50 -8.39
N ASN A 48 -4.66 -19.49 -8.95
CA ASN A 48 -5.19 -20.83 -9.19
C ASN A 48 -5.69 -21.50 -7.90
N PHE A 49 -5.10 -21.15 -6.73
CA PHE A 49 -5.61 -21.62 -5.43
C PHE A 49 -7.01 -21.08 -5.08
N VAL A 50 -7.45 -20.02 -5.76
CA VAL A 50 -8.76 -19.37 -5.59
C VAL A 50 -9.58 -19.44 -6.90
N GLY A 51 -9.16 -20.26 -7.88
CA GLY A 51 -9.87 -20.46 -9.15
C GLY A 51 -9.65 -19.38 -10.21
N LEU A 52 -8.65 -18.50 -10.05
CA LEU A 52 -8.24 -17.55 -11.07
C LEU A 52 -7.24 -18.20 -12.06
N PRO A 53 -7.27 -17.82 -13.35
CA PRO A 53 -6.31 -18.33 -14.32
C PRO A 53 -4.89 -17.88 -13.94
N SER A 54 -4.00 -18.84 -13.71
CA SER A 54 -2.59 -18.59 -13.40
C SER A 54 -1.68 -19.02 -14.56
N PRO A 55 -0.47 -18.45 -14.66
CA PRO A 55 0.54 -18.95 -15.58
C PRO A 55 0.96 -20.39 -15.22
N PRO A 56 1.67 -21.09 -16.13
CA PRO A 56 2.13 -22.45 -15.89
C PRO A 56 2.97 -22.57 -14.61
N MET A 57 2.72 -23.62 -13.82
CA MET A 57 3.39 -23.84 -12.53
C MET A 57 4.92 -23.75 -12.55
N PRO A 58 5.65 -24.22 -13.58
CA PRO A 58 7.10 -24.05 -13.62
C PRO A 58 7.54 -22.59 -13.54
N LEU A 59 6.85 -21.70 -14.25
CA LEU A 59 7.15 -20.27 -14.23
C LEU A 59 6.86 -19.64 -12.86
N ALA A 60 5.78 -20.06 -12.21
CA ALA A 60 5.44 -19.60 -10.87
C ALA A 60 6.47 -20.07 -9.82
N LEU A 61 7.01 -21.28 -9.97
CA LEU A 61 8.06 -21.81 -9.11
C LEU A 61 9.40 -21.11 -9.32
N ASP A 62 9.75 -20.75 -10.56
CA ASP A 62 10.96 -19.99 -10.87
C ASP A 62 10.95 -18.59 -10.22
N LEU A 63 9.76 -17.98 -10.10
CA LEU A 63 9.57 -16.68 -9.46
C LEU A 63 9.36 -16.77 -7.93
N LEU A 64 9.15 -17.97 -7.39
CA LEU A 64 8.90 -18.18 -5.96
C LEU A 64 9.97 -17.56 -5.04
N PRO A 65 11.29 -17.65 -5.32
CA PRO A 65 12.32 -17.09 -4.43
C PRO A 65 12.22 -15.58 -4.26
N VAL A 66 11.75 -14.85 -5.27
CA VAL A 66 11.59 -13.39 -5.23
C VAL A 66 10.20 -12.97 -4.73
N MET A 67 9.28 -13.93 -4.56
CA MET A 67 7.90 -13.70 -4.12
C MET A 67 7.56 -14.36 -2.79
N ALA A 68 8.54 -14.94 -2.10
CA ALA A 68 8.32 -15.65 -0.84
C ALA A 68 7.61 -14.77 0.20
N ASP A 69 8.05 -13.51 0.33
CA ASP A 69 7.45 -12.56 1.25
C ASP A 69 5.98 -12.24 0.92
N ASP A 70 5.63 -12.14 -0.37
CA ASP A 70 4.26 -11.85 -0.80
C ASP A 70 3.35 -13.06 -0.66
N LEU A 71 3.88 -14.26 -0.91
CA LEU A 71 3.19 -15.51 -0.63
C LEU A 71 2.89 -15.64 0.87
N ASP A 72 3.86 -15.33 1.73
CA ASP A 72 3.67 -15.32 3.19
C ASP A 72 2.62 -14.30 3.62
N ARG A 73 2.60 -13.10 3.03
CA ARG A 73 1.54 -12.10 3.27
C ARG A 73 0.17 -12.59 2.82
N MET A 74 0.08 -13.27 1.67
CA MET A 74 -1.16 -13.88 1.20
C MET A 74 -1.65 -14.98 2.15
N LEU A 75 -0.77 -15.85 2.62
CA LEU A 75 -1.10 -16.91 3.57
C LEU A 75 -1.51 -16.35 4.93
N LEU A 76 -0.80 -15.32 5.42
CA LEU A 76 -1.15 -14.62 6.65
C LEU A 76 -2.56 -14.01 6.55
N ARG A 77 -2.84 -13.29 5.45
CA ARG A 77 -4.18 -12.74 5.20
C ARG A 77 -5.24 -13.84 5.09
N SER A 78 -4.94 -14.93 4.39
CA SER A 78 -5.84 -16.08 4.27
C SER A 78 -6.17 -16.71 5.64
N SER A 79 -5.18 -16.82 6.53
CA SER A 79 -5.38 -17.31 7.90
C SER A 79 -6.20 -16.35 8.77
N GLN A 80 -6.18 -15.05 8.43
CA GLN A 80 -6.91 -13.98 9.11
C GLN A 80 -8.29 -13.71 8.49
N THR A 81 -8.68 -14.39 7.40
CA THR A 81 -9.93 -14.13 6.64
C THR A 81 -11.21 -14.23 7.49
N GLY A 82 -11.18 -14.85 8.67
CA GLY A 82 -12.25 -14.73 9.66
C GLY A 82 -12.56 -13.26 10.08
N ASN A 83 -11.59 -12.36 9.90
CA ASN A 83 -11.66 -10.94 10.21
C ASN A 83 -11.83 -10.06 8.95
N GLY A 84 -11.92 -10.63 7.73
CA GLY A 84 -12.03 -9.83 6.50
C GLY A 84 -13.29 -8.95 6.46
N LEU A 85 -14.41 -9.48 6.99
CA LEU A 85 -15.62 -8.69 7.25
C LEU A 85 -15.40 -7.63 8.35
N SER A 86 -14.53 -7.89 9.33
CA SER A 86 -14.19 -6.95 10.40
C SER A 86 -13.32 -5.79 9.90
N GLU A 87 -12.41 -6.02 8.95
CA GLU A 87 -11.64 -4.94 8.29
C GLU A 87 -12.53 -4.12 7.38
N LEU A 88 -13.40 -4.75 6.57
CA LEU A 88 -14.37 -4.02 5.76
C LEU A 88 -15.35 -3.23 6.63
N ALA A 89 -15.82 -3.82 7.73
CA ALA A 89 -16.64 -3.13 8.72
C ALA A 89 -15.87 -2.05 9.49
N SER A 90 -14.55 -2.15 9.65
CA SER A 90 -13.73 -1.10 10.26
C SER A 90 -13.45 0.04 9.28
N ILE A 91 -13.25 -0.24 7.99
CA ILE A 91 -13.13 0.78 6.94
C ILE A 91 -14.46 1.49 6.69
N MET A 92 -15.57 0.75 6.76
CA MET A 92 -16.92 1.31 6.55
C MET A 92 -17.55 1.86 7.82
N GLY A 93 -17.06 1.44 8.98
CA GLY A 93 -17.75 1.58 10.26
C GLY A 93 -16.84 2.08 11.38
N GLU A 94 -15.75 2.78 11.05
CA GLU A 94 -15.18 3.72 12.01
C GLU A 94 -15.51 5.18 11.68
N PRO A 95 -15.71 5.99 12.73
CA PRO A 95 -15.30 5.64 14.11
C PRO A 95 -16.32 4.76 14.85
#